data_AF-A0A1I1PR25-F1
#
_entry.id   AF-A0A1I1PR25-F1
#
_cell.length_a   1.000
_cell.length_b   1.000
_cell.length_c   1.000
_cell.angle_alpha   90.00
_cell.angle_beta   90.00
_cell.angle_gamma   90.00
#
_symmetry.space_group_name_H-M   'P 1'
#
loop_
_entity.id
_entity.type
_entity.pdbx_description
1 polymer ?
#
loop_
_entity_poly.entity_id
_entity_poly.type
_entity_poly.pdbx_seq_one_letter_code
_entity_poly.pdbx_strand_id
1 'polypeptide(L)'
;YAGQKVIIGTVTDGYNPLEETYKNTRRLLEELKDSGADILICTKSDLVLRDLDLLKEINENSRLTVSWSINTLDEEFKDDMDAAVSIERRLAAMKEVYAAGIRTICFISPVFPGITDIEAIIDRTKDQCDLVWLENLNLRGGFKADIMKYISDKHPDLVPLYDEIYNKKNRSYFEALEKKAEELAKKYDCRFVDNETPYERVEKGHPTIVDYFYHEEVRGTANSGKRNVIHNP
;
A
#
# COMPACT_ATOMS: atom_id res chain seq x y z
N TYR A 1 -4.43 -24.40 6.47
CA TYR A 1 -3.45 -23.51 5.81
C TYR A 1 -2.49 -22.89 6.83
N ALA A 2 -2.20 -23.59 7.94
CA ALA A 2 -1.43 -23.04 9.04
C ALA A 2 -0.05 -22.54 8.59
N GLY A 3 0.25 -21.27 8.86
CA GLY A 3 1.51 -20.62 8.47
C GLY A 3 1.66 -20.33 6.97
N GLN A 4 0.65 -20.62 6.14
CA GLN A 4 0.64 -20.19 4.74
C GLN A 4 0.03 -18.79 4.61
N LYS A 5 0.60 -17.98 3.72
CA LYS A 5 0.11 -16.62 3.45
C LYS A 5 -0.98 -16.64 2.38
N VAL A 6 -2.14 -16.07 2.71
CA VAL A 6 -3.25 -15.83 1.77
C VAL A 6 -3.38 -14.33 1.57
N ILE A 7 -3.26 -13.88 0.32
CA ILE A 7 -3.41 -12.47 -0.03
C ILE A 7 -4.67 -12.30 -0.86
N ILE A 8 -5.63 -11.55 -0.34
CA ILE A 8 -6.88 -11.19 -1.00
C ILE A 8 -6.71 -9.78 -1.56
N GLY A 9 -7.06 -9.57 -2.83
CA GLY A 9 -7.00 -8.23 -3.43
C GLY A 9 -5.71 -7.91 -4.21
N THR A 10 -4.99 -8.91 -4.72
CA THR A 10 -3.71 -8.69 -5.45
C THR A 10 -3.86 -8.14 -6.86
N VAL A 11 -5.00 -8.38 -7.51
CA VAL A 11 -5.29 -7.94 -8.89
C VAL A 11 -6.59 -7.15 -8.95
N THR A 12 -7.64 -7.69 -8.31
CA THR A 12 -8.96 -7.06 -8.22
C THR A 12 -9.32 -6.91 -6.75
N ASP A 13 -9.93 -5.80 -6.39
CA ASP A 13 -10.35 -5.52 -5.01
C ASP A 13 -11.27 -6.63 -4.48
N GLY A 14 -10.87 -7.24 -3.36
CA GLY A 14 -11.66 -8.27 -2.68
C GLY A 14 -12.95 -7.73 -2.04
N TYR A 15 -13.11 -6.42 -1.95
CA TYR A 15 -14.31 -5.73 -1.45
C TYR A 15 -14.87 -4.75 -2.50
N ASN A 16 -14.77 -5.11 -3.78
CA ASN A 16 -15.41 -4.38 -4.87
C ASN A 16 -16.95 -4.30 -4.70
N PRO A 17 -17.65 -3.41 -5.40
CA PRO A 17 -19.10 -3.18 -5.18
C PRO A 17 -20.00 -4.41 -5.28
N LEU A 18 -19.62 -5.44 -6.06
CA LEU A 18 -20.42 -6.66 -6.19
C LEU A 18 -20.48 -7.46 -4.87
N GLU A 19 -19.51 -7.27 -3.98
CA GLU A 19 -19.45 -7.94 -2.69
C GLU A 19 -20.57 -7.51 -1.74
N GLU A 20 -21.23 -6.37 -1.96
CA GLU A 20 -22.42 -5.98 -1.20
C GLU A 20 -23.52 -7.05 -1.31
N THR A 21 -23.63 -7.66 -2.50
CA THR A 21 -24.62 -8.68 -2.81
C THR A 21 -24.09 -10.10 -2.61
N TYR A 22 -22.94 -10.42 -3.21
CA TYR A 22 -22.51 -11.83 -3.30
C TYR A 22 -21.78 -12.34 -2.06
N LYS A 23 -21.09 -11.45 -1.32
CA LYS A 23 -20.34 -11.76 -0.10
C LYS A 23 -19.37 -12.94 -0.28
N ASN A 24 -18.75 -13.09 -1.45
CA ASN A 24 -17.83 -14.21 -1.71
C ASN A 24 -16.58 -14.10 -0.84
N THR A 25 -16.08 -12.89 -0.61
CA THR A 25 -14.95 -12.64 0.27
C THR A 25 -15.29 -12.99 1.71
N ARG A 26 -16.50 -12.64 2.17
CA ARG A 26 -16.96 -13.06 3.51
C ARG A 26 -17.00 -14.59 3.63
N ARG A 27 -17.61 -15.28 2.67
CA ARG A 27 -17.68 -16.76 2.66
C ARG A 27 -16.28 -17.38 2.66
N LEU A 28 -15.35 -16.83 1.89
CA LEU A 28 -13.96 -17.27 1.90
C LEU A 28 -13.32 -17.07 3.29
N LEU A 29 -13.55 -15.93 3.94
CA LEU A 29 -13.06 -15.65 5.28
C LEU A 29 -13.67 -16.59 6.33
N GLU A 30 -14.95 -16.95 6.21
CA GLU A 30 -15.63 -17.93 7.07
C GLU A 30 -14.95 -19.30 6.96
N GLU A 31 -14.61 -19.76 5.75
CA GLU A 31 -13.88 -21.01 5.52
C GLU A 31 -12.42 -20.95 6.01
N LEU A 32 -11.79 -19.78 5.94
CA LEU A 32 -10.40 -19.60 6.37
C LEU A 32 -10.25 -19.37 7.88
N LYS A 33 -11.33 -19.06 8.60
CA LYS A 33 -11.30 -18.60 9.99
C LYS A 33 -10.48 -19.49 10.92
N ASP A 34 -10.69 -20.81 10.84
CA ASP A 34 -10.02 -21.79 11.72
C ASP A 34 -8.83 -22.48 11.01
N SER A 35 -8.39 -21.96 9.86
CA SER A 35 -7.39 -22.60 9.01
C SER A 35 -5.93 -22.35 9.44
N GLY A 36 -5.71 -21.38 10.34
CA GLY A 36 -4.40 -20.88 10.77
C GLY A 36 -3.62 -20.11 9.71
N ALA A 37 -4.27 -19.69 8.61
CA ALA A 37 -3.62 -18.92 7.55
C ALA A 37 -3.23 -17.51 8.00
N ASP A 38 -2.13 -17.01 7.45
CA ASP A 38 -1.73 -15.60 7.57
C ASP A 38 -2.45 -14.79 6.48
N ILE A 39 -3.49 -14.05 6.83
CA ILE A 39 -4.35 -13.36 5.87
C ILE A 39 -3.92 -11.90 5.73
N LEU A 40 -3.69 -11.46 4.49
CA LEU A 40 -3.55 -10.06 4.10
C LEU A 40 -4.68 -9.68 3.14
N ILE A 41 -5.48 -8.70 3.52
CA ILE A 41 -6.53 -8.12 2.67
C ILE A 41 -6.01 -6.79 2.14
N CYS A 42 -5.96 -6.62 0.82
CA CYS A 42 -5.70 -5.35 0.15
C CYS A 42 -7.02 -4.80 -0.43
N THR A 43 -7.39 -3.57 -0.07
CA THR A 43 -8.63 -2.96 -0.55
C THR A 43 -8.52 -1.45 -0.76
N LYS A 44 -9.47 -0.91 -1.50
CA LYS A 44 -9.77 0.50 -1.70
C LYS A 44 -11.19 0.83 -1.22
N SER A 45 -11.79 -0.04 -0.41
CA SER A 45 -13.19 -0.01 -0.01
C SER A 45 -13.35 0.06 1.50
N ASP A 46 -14.45 0.66 1.96
CA ASP A 46 -14.91 0.63 3.34
C ASP A 46 -15.84 -0.57 3.61
N LEU A 47 -16.25 -1.31 2.58
CA LEU A 47 -17.12 -2.48 2.73
C LEU A 47 -16.52 -3.59 3.60
N VAL A 48 -15.19 -3.61 3.77
CA VAL A 48 -14.48 -4.48 4.70
C VAL A 48 -14.99 -4.36 6.14
N LEU A 49 -15.52 -3.19 6.53
CA LEU A 49 -16.11 -2.98 7.86
C LEU A 49 -17.35 -3.85 8.12
N ARG A 50 -18.08 -4.27 7.08
CA ARG A 50 -19.20 -5.19 7.21
C ARG A 50 -18.78 -6.50 7.88
N ASP A 51 -17.56 -6.94 7.61
CA ASP A 51 -17.04 -8.22 8.07
C ASP A 51 -16.12 -8.07 9.30
N LEU A 52 -16.13 -6.89 9.95
CA LEU A 52 -15.26 -6.59 11.10
C LEU A 52 -15.47 -7.54 12.29
N ASP A 53 -16.68 -8.08 12.47
CA ASP A 53 -16.99 -9.13 13.43
C ASP A 53 -16.13 -10.37 13.18
N LEU A 54 -16.17 -10.89 11.96
CA LEU A 54 -15.42 -12.06 11.52
C LEU A 54 -13.91 -11.81 11.52
N LEU A 55 -13.48 -10.62 11.08
CA LEU A 55 -12.07 -10.25 11.07
C LEU A 55 -11.46 -10.23 12.48
N LYS A 56 -12.22 -9.82 13.51
CA LYS A 56 -11.77 -9.90 14.90
C LYS A 56 -11.57 -11.35 15.34
N GLU A 57 -12.52 -12.23 15.04
CA GLU A 57 -12.40 -13.65 15.36
C GLU A 57 -11.20 -14.31 14.67
N ILE A 58 -10.91 -13.94 13.41
CA ILE A 58 -9.72 -14.40 12.69
C ILE A 58 -8.44 -13.90 13.36
N ASN A 59 -8.41 -12.62 13.75
CA ASN A 59 -7.25 -11.96 14.37
C ASN A 59 -6.92 -12.51 15.76
N GLU A 60 -7.89 -13.08 16.48
CA GLU A 60 -7.67 -13.78 17.76
C GLU A 60 -6.96 -15.12 17.58
N ASN A 61 -7.16 -15.80 16.43
CA ASN A 61 -6.67 -17.16 16.19
C ASN A 61 -5.47 -17.23 15.25
N SER A 62 -5.27 -16.22 14.41
CA SER A 62 -4.29 -16.23 13.32
C SER A 62 -3.83 -14.83 12.96
N ARG A 63 -2.82 -14.75 12.09
CA ARG A 63 -2.29 -13.46 11.67
C ARG A 63 -3.22 -12.81 10.64
N LEU A 64 -3.74 -11.63 10.95
CA LEU A 64 -4.57 -10.84 10.05
C LEU A 64 -3.95 -9.46 9.83
N THR A 65 -3.95 -8.99 8.59
CA THR A 65 -3.59 -7.62 8.24
C THR A 65 -4.54 -7.10 7.17
N VAL A 66 -4.94 -5.83 7.28
CA VAL A 66 -5.72 -5.14 6.24
C VAL A 66 -4.93 -3.92 5.75
N SER A 67 -4.85 -3.75 4.43
CA SER A 67 -4.20 -2.62 3.79
C SER A 67 -5.18 -1.82 2.95
N TRP A 68 -5.01 -0.49 2.97
CA TRP A 68 -5.75 0.44 2.12
C TRP A 68 -4.82 1.09 1.11
N SER A 69 -5.20 1.10 -0.18
CA SER A 69 -4.48 1.92 -1.15
C SER A 69 -4.86 3.39 -0.99
N ILE A 70 -3.88 4.19 -0.56
CA ILE A 70 -3.98 5.63 -0.34
C ILE A 70 -2.74 6.27 -0.95
N ASN A 71 -2.78 6.52 -2.26
CA ASN A 71 -1.67 7.12 -3.02
C ASN A 71 -1.81 8.63 -3.27
N THR A 72 -2.91 9.21 -2.79
CA THR A 72 -3.22 10.63 -2.88
C THR A 72 -4.16 11.03 -1.73
N LEU A 73 -4.19 12.33 -1.41
CA LEU A 73 -5.22 12.98 -0.60
C LEU A 73 -6.13 13.91 -1.44
N ASP A 74 -5.97 13.88 -2.76
CA ASP A 74 -6.75 14.64 -3.74
C ASP A 74 -7.79 13.73 -4.40
N GLU A 75 -9.07 14.02 -4.17
CA GLU A 75 -10.19 13.28 -4.74
C GLU A 75 -10.27 13.42 -6.28
N GLU A 76 -9.84 14.54 -6.86
CA GLU A 76 -9.83 14.72 -8.32
C GLU A 76 -8.82 13.76 -8.96
N PHE A 77 -7.60 13.69 -8.42
CA PHE A 77 -6.60 12.72 -8.87
C PHE A 77 -7.07 11.27 -8.65
N LYS A 78 -7.75 10.98 -7.54
CA LYS A 78 -8.31 9.65 -7.27
C LYS A 78 -9.35 9.27 -8.34
N ASP A 79 -10.27 10.17 -8.66
CA ASP A 79 -11.33 9.96 -9.65
C ASP A 79 -10.80 9.85 -11.09
N ASP A 80 -9.70 10.55 -11.40
CA ASP A 80 -8.99 10.41 -12.67
C ASP A 80 -8.34 9.01 -12.83
N MET A 81 -7.97 8.35 -11.71
CA MET A 81 -7.24 7.07 -11.72
C MET A 81 -8.10 5.82 -11.47
N ASP A 82 -9.08 5.87 -10.56
CA ASP A 82 -9.97 4.75 -10.28
C ASP A 82 -11.38 5.16 -9.83
N ALA A 83 -12.34 4.25 -10.00
CA ALA A 83 -13.74 4.43 -9.59
C ALA A 83 -14.04 3.84 -8.19
N ALA A 84 -13.03 3.65 -7.34
CA ALA A 84 -13.24 3.15 -5.97
C ALA A 84 -13.76 4.25 -5.03
N VAL A 85 -14.07 3.90 -3.77
CA VAL A 85 -14.67 4.87 -2.83
C VAL A 85 -13.70 6.03 -2.53
N SER A 86 -14.26 7.15 -2.07
CA SER A 86 -13.53 8.36 -1.66
C SER A 86 -12.40 8.07 -0.67
N ILE A 87 -11.35 8.88 -0.70
CA ILE A 87 -10.18 8.78 0.18
C ILE A 87 -10.60 8.85 1.65
N GLU A 88 -11.52 9.75 2.01
CA GLU A 88 -12.00 9.87 3.39
C GLU A 88 -12.72 8.62 3.89
N ARG A 89 -13.48 7.92 3.03
CA ARG A 89 -14.08 6.61 3.38
C ARG A 89 -13.01 5.54 3.62
N ARG A 90 -11.94 5.52 2.81
CA ARG A 90 -10.79 4.61 3.02
C ARG A 90 -10.10 4.90 4.35
N LEU A 91 -9.83 6.17 4.64
CA LEU A 91 -9.19 6.62 5.89
C LEU A 91 -10.04 6.29 7.12
N ALA A 92 -11.36 6.51 7.05
CA ALA A 92 -12.29 6.19 8.14
C ALA A 92 -12.32 4.68 8.42
N ALA A 93 -12.44 3.85 7.37
CA ALA A 93 -12.42 2.39 7.51
C ALA A 93 -11.10 1.88 8.07
N MET A 94 -9.97 2.40 7.58
CA MET A 94 -8.64 2.08 8.09
C MET A 94 -8.52 2.38 9.59
N LYS A 95 -9.04 3.54 10.03
CA LYS A 95 -9.06 3.94 11.44
C LYS A 95 -9.87 2.98 12.31
N GLU A 96 -11.05 2.56 11.84
CA GLU A 96 -11.92 1.64 12.58
C GLU A 96 -11.30 0.25 12.73
N VAL A 97 -10.67 -0.26 11.67
CA VAL A 97 -9.98 -1.56 11.71
C VAL A 97 -8.73 -1.50 12.60
N TYR A 98 -7.95 -0.42 12.53
CA TYR A 98 -6.83 -0.19 13.45
C TYR A 98 -7.29 -0.12 14.92
N ALA A 99 -8.38 0.60 15.19
CA ALA A 99 -8.96 0.70 16.53
C ALA A 99 -9.53 -0.63 17.05
N ALA A 100 -9.95 -1.53 16.15
CA ALA A 100 -10.34 -2.90 16.47
C ALA A 100 -9.16 -3.82 16.84
N GLY A 101 -7.93 -3.31 16.82
CA GLY A 101 -6.73 -4.06 17.17
C GLY A 101 -6.15 -4.89 16.02
N ILE A 102 -6.70 -4.77 14.80
CA ILE A 102 -6.24 -5.48 13.62
C ILE A 102 -5.08 -4.70 13.00
N ARG A 103 -4.02 -5.43 12.64
CA ARG A 103 -2.83 -4.83 12.04
C ARG A 103 -3.18 -4.16 10.70
N THR A 104 -2.75 -2.92 10.54
CA THR A 104 -3.23 -2.05 9.46
C THR A 104 -2.08 -1.43 8.67
N ILE A 105 -2.24 -1.32 7.36
CA ILE A 105 -1.24 -0.76 6.44
C ILE A 105 -1.85 0.40 5.64
N CYS A 106 -1.22 1.56 5.69
CA CYS A 106 -1.41 2.59 4.67
C CYS A 106 -0.50 2.24 3.47
N PHE A 107 -1.10 1.76 2.38
CA PHE A 107 -0.36 1.38 1.19
C PHE A 107 -0.34 2.55 0.19
N ILE A 108 0.76 3.30 0.19
CA ILE A 108 1.00 4.39 -0.75
C ILE A 108 1.51 3.78 -2.05
N SER A 109 0.56 3.23 -2.82
CA SER A 109 0.84 2.59 -4.10
C SER A 109 -0.23 2.90 -5.15
N PRO A 110 0.19 3.23 -6.40
CA PRO A 110 1.56 3.55 -6.77
C PRO A 110 1.90 5.01 -6.40
N VAL A 111 3.15 5.30 -6.05
CA VAL A 111 3.65 6.68 -5.97
C VAL A 111 3.81 7.23 -7.38
N PHE A 112 3.02 8.26 -7.71
CA PHE A 112 3.13 9.03 -8.96
C PHE A 112 4.17 10.15 -8.82
N PRO A 113 5.25 10.15 -9.63
CA PRO A 113 6.28 11.19 -9.56
C PRO A 113 5.71 12.60 -9.69
N GLY A 114 6.07 13.50 -8.77
CA GLY A 114 5.61 14.89 -8.75
C GLY A 114 4.14 15.10 -8.36
N ILE A 115 3.37 14.04 -8.11
CA ILE A 115 1.94 14.12 -7.75
C ILE A 115 1.68 13.57 -6.35
N THR A 116 2.17 12.36 -6.04
CA THR A 116 1.97 11.74 -4.74
C THR A 116 2.83 12.43 -3.67
N ASP A 117 2.17 13.12 -2.73
CA ASP A 117 2.82 13.67 -1.54
C ASP A 117 2.88 12.64 -0.41
N ILE A 118 3.97 11.87 -0.36
CA ILE A 118 4.18 10.86 0.68
C ILE A 118 4.19 11.45 2.09
N GLU A 119 4.64 12.70 2.26
CA GLU A 119 4.76 13.31 3.58
C GLU A 119 3.39 13.66 4.14
N ALA A 120 2.55 14.29 3.32
CA ALA A 120 1.17 14.61 3.69
C ALA A 120 0.37 13.35 4.00
N ILE A 121 0.53 12.28 3.22
CA ILE A 121 -0.16 11.00 3.47
C ILE A 121 0.33 10.38 4.77
N ILE A 122 1.65 10.28 4.98
CA ILE A 122 2.22 9.73 6.23
C ILE A 122 1.73 10.51 7.44
N ASP A 123 1.77 11.84 7.41
CA ASP A 123 1.30 12.69 8.51
C ASP A 123 -0.19 12.44 8.81
N ARG A 124 -1.01 12.32 7.76
CA ARG A 124 -2.45 12.05 7.87
C ARG A 124 -2.78 10.66 8.43
N THR A 125 -1.90 9.66 8.24
CA THR A 125 -2.20 8.25 8.54
C THR A 125 -1.41 7.64 9.68
N LYS A 126 -0.29 8.23 10.11
CA LYS A 126 0.64 7.61 11.09
C LYS A 126 -0.02 7.19 12.41
N ASP A 127 -1.09 7.85 12.83
CA ASP A 127 -1.80 7.55 14.09
C ASP A 127 -2.86 6.43 13.93
N GLN A 128 -3.00 5.84 12.75
CA GLN A 128 -4.05 4.88 12.41
C GLN A 128 -3.57 3.73 11.49
N CYS A 129 -2.26 3.46 11.48
CA CYS A 129 -1.68 2.30 10.81
C CYS A 129 -0.44 1.81 11.57
N ASP A 130 -0.10 0.53 11.41
CA ASP A 130 1.15 -0.05 11.91
C ASP A 130 2.27 0.03 10.87
N LEU A 131 1.90 0.15 9.60
CA LEU A 131 2.84 0.22 8.49
C LEU A 131 2.44 1.29 7.48
N VAL A 132 3.45 1.91 6.90
CA VAL A 132 3.35 2.63 5.63
C VAL A 132 4.16 1.87 4.60
N TRP A 133 3.52 1.46 3.50
CA TRP A 133 4.21 0.82 2.38
C TRP A 133 4.33 1.82 1.22
N LEU A 134 5.54 1.98 0.69
CA LEU A 134 5.82 2.86 -0.44
C LEU A 134 6.18 2.01 -1.66
N GLU A 135 5.41 2.09 -2.74
CA GLU A 135 5.69 1.36 -3.98
C GLU A 135 5.72 2.30 -5.18
N ASN A 136 6.66 2.05 -6.10
CA ASN A 136 6.84 2.89 -7.28
C ASN A 136 5.77 2.61 -8.35
N LEU A 137 5.40 3.66 -9.09
CA LEU A 137 4.59 3.51 -10.30
C LEU A 137 5.38 2.76 -11.38
N ASN A 138 4.93 1.54 -11.67
CA ASN A 138 5.50 0.67 -12.70
C ASN A 138 4.71 0.76 -14.01
N LEU A 139 5.26 1.44 -15.01
CA LEU A 139 4.61 1.58 -16.32
C LEU A 139 5.02 0.47 -17.29
N ARG A 140 4.09 -0.42 -17.62
CA ARG A 140 4.28 -1.53 -18.57
C ARG A 140 3.14 -1.59 -19.59
N GLY A 141 3.45 -2.01 -20.81
CA GLY A 141 2.43 -2.24 -21.86
C GLY A 141 1.58 -1.00 -22.17
N GLY A 142 0.30 -1.22 -22.47
CA GLY A 142 -0.66 -0.16 -22.81
C GLY A 142 -0.85 0.88 -21.71
N PHE A 143 -0.76 0.47 -20.44
CA PHE A 143 -0.88 1.35 -19.28
C PHE A 143 0.16 2.49 -19.29
N LYS A 144 1.36 2.26 -19.85
CA LYS A 144 2.35 3.33 -20.02
C LYS A 144 1.83 4.44 -20.92
N ALA A 145 1.18 4.12 -22.04
CA ALA A 145 0.68 5.12 -22.97
C ALA A 145 -0.44 5.96 -22.31
N ASP A 146 -1.33 5.31 -21.57
CA ASP A 146 -2.44 5.97 -20.89
C ASP A 146 -1.93 6.96 -19.83
N ILE A 147 -0.98 6.55 -18.98
CA ILE A 147 -0.39 7.44 -17.97
C ILE A 147 0.41 8.56 -18.63
N MET A 148 1.25 8.29 -19.63
CA MET A 148 2.02 9.35 -20.29
C MET A 148 1.10 10.38 -20.97
N LYS A 149 -0.02 9.93 -21.54
CA LYS A 149 -1.05 10.82 -22.10
C LYS A 149 -1.73 11.64 -21.00
N TYR A 150 -2.14 11.00 -19.90
CA TYR A 150 -2.72 11.68 -18.75
C TYR A 150 -1.80 12.79 -18.22
N ILE A 151 -0.51 12.49 -18.04
CA ILE A 151 0.48 13.49 -17.61
C ILE A 151 0.61 14.62 -18.62
N SER A 152 0.67 14.31 -19.92
CA SER A 152 0.73 15.36 -20.95
C SER A 152 -0.50 16.27 -20.97
N ASP A 153 -1.69 15.73 -20.67
CA ASP A 153 -2.95 16.47 -20.74
C ASP A 153 -3.23 17.27 -19.46
N LYS A 154 -2.97 16.68 -18.28
CA LYS A 154 -3.34 17.24 -16.96
C LYS A 154 -2.17 17.88 -16.20
N HIS A 155 -0.93 17.42 -16.44
CA HIS A 155 0.28 17.87 -15.74
C HIS A 155 1.45 18.09 -16.72
N PRO A 156 1.30 18.99 -17.72
CA PRO A 156 2.28 19.15 -18.80
C PRO A 156 3.68 19.55 -18.31
N ASP A 157 3.77 20.19 -17.15
CA ASP A 157 5.02 20.54 -16.46
C ASP A 157 5.80 19.32 -15.96
N LEU A 158 5.11 18.19 -15.68
CA LEU A 158 5.73 16.94 -15.25
C LEU A 158 6.20 16.05 -16.40
N VAL A 159 5.86 16.36 -17.66
CA VAL A 159 6.26 15.55 -18.83
C VAL A 159 7.78 15.31 -18.89
N PRO A 160 8.67 16.30 -18.68
CA PRO A 160 10.12 16.06 -18.67
C PRO A 160 10.55 15.08 -17.58
N LEU A 161 9.94 15.14 -16.39
CA LEU A 161 10.23 14.23 -15.29
C LEU A 161 9.84 12.78 -15.65
N TYR A 162 8.65 12.59 -16.22
CA TYR A 162 8.19 11.26 -16.63
C TYR A 162 9.02 10.69 -17.79
N ASP A 163 9.51 11.54 -18.71
CA ASP A 163 10.45 11.12 -19.76
C ASP A 163 11.78 10.63 -19.18
N GLU A 164 12.37 11.38 -18.24
CA GLU A 164 13.59 10.98 -17.53
C GLU A 164 13.41 9.62 -16.84
N ILE A 165 12.33 9.46 -16.06
CA ILE A 165 12.09 8.25 -15.28
C ILE A 165 11.79 7.05 -16.19
N TYR A 166 10.85 7.18 -17.13
CA TYR A 166 10.26 6.02 -17.82
C TYR A 166 10.78 5.74 -19.22
N ASN A 167 11.38 6.73 -19.89
CA ASN A 167 12.00 6.54 -21.21
C ASN A 167 13.53 6.46 -21.09
N LYS A 168 14.15 7.35 -20.31
CA LYS A 168 15.60 7.36 -20.08
C LYS A 168 16.04 6.46 -18.93
N LYS A 169 15.09 5.91 -18.16
CA LYS A 169 15.34 4.99 -17.03
C LYS A 169 16.20 5.63 -15.93
N ASN A 170 16.05 6.94 -15.73
CA ASN A 170 16.73 7.68 -14.70
C ASN A 170 16.09 7.41 -13.33
N ARG A 171 16.88 6.93 -12.39
CA ARG A 171 16.41 6.53 -11.04
C ARG A 171 16.53 7.62 -9.99
N SER A 172 17.14 8.75 -10.31
CA SER A 172 17.42 9.83 -9.36
C SER A 172 16.18 10.31 -8.59
N TYR A 173 14.99 10.31 -9.22
CA TYR A 173 13.75 10.65 -8.54
C TYR A 173 13.43 9.71 -7.38
N PHE A 174 13.47 8.40 -7.61
CA PHE A 174 13.16 7.40 -6.57
C PHE A 174 14.28 7.31 -5.52
N GLU A 175 15.54 7.53 -5.92
CA GLU A 175 16.66 7.63 -4.96
C GLU A 175 16.50 8.85 -4.02
N ALA A 176 16.02 9.98 -4.55
CA ALA A 176 15.70 11.15 -3.74
C ALA A 176 14.47 10.91 -2.86
N LEU A 177 13.48 10.17 -3.37
CA LEU A 177 12.26 9.86 -2.62
C LEU A 177 12.51 8.88 -1.47
N GLU A 178 13.39 7.89 -1.65
CA GLU A 178 13.88 7.01 -0.59
C GLU A 178 14.54 7.82 0.54
N LYS A 179 15.46 8.73 0.20
CA LYS A 179 16.10 9.62 1.19
C LYS A 179 15.06 10.46 1.93
N LYS A 180 14.05 10.99 1.21
CA LYS A 180 12.93 11.70 1.84
C LYS A 180 12.18 10.78 2.80
N ALA A 181 11.90 9.53 2.43
CA ALA A 181 11.22 8.58 3.30
C ALA A 181 12.03 8.26 4.57
N GLU A 182 13.36 8.14 4.48
CA GLU A 182 14.24 8.00 5.66
C GLU A 182 14.22 9.24 6.56
N GLU A 183 14.22 10.44 5.97
CA GLU A 183 14.12 11.70 6.72
C GLU A 183 12.77 11.82 7.45
N LEU A 184 11.68 11.43 6.80
CA LEU A 184 10.35 11.35 7.42
C LEU A 184 10.31 10.32 8.53
N ALA A 185 10.97 9.17 8.35
CA ALA A 185 11.07 8.17 9.40
C ALA A 185 11.75 8.75 10.65
N LYS A 186 12.86 9.48 10.47
CA LYS A 186 13.53 10.19 11.57
C LYS A 186 12.66 11.28 12.19
N LYS A 187 11.94 12.05 11.37
CA LYS A 187 11.05 13.14 11.80
C LYS A 187 9.92 12.64 12.71
N TYR A 188 9.35 11.48 12.39
CA TYR A 188 8.21 10.91 13.12
C TYR A 188 8.61 9.80 14.11
N ASP A 189 9.90 9.57 14.34
CA ASP A 189 10.43 8.48 15.18
C ASP A 189 9.88 7.09 14.77
N CYS A 190 9.87 6.86 13.45
CA CYS A 190 9.43 5.62 12.83
C CYS A 190 10.63 4.73 12.50
N ARG A 191 10.45 3.41 12.54
CA ARG A 191 11.39 2.46 11.93
C ARG A 191 11.31 2.57 10.41
N PHE A 192 12.45 2.61 9.73
CA PHE A 192 12.56 2.51 8.28
C PHE A 192 13.19 1.16 7.90
N VAL A 193 12.61 0.46 6.93
CA VAL A 193 13.12 -0.83 6.45
C VAL A 193 12.94 -0.99 4.93
N ASP A 194 13.84 -1.74 4.33
CA ASP A 194 13.75 -2.12 2.92
C ASP A 194 13.07 -3.47 2.78
N ASN A 195 11.99 -3.56 2.02
CA ASN A 195 11.33 -4.82 1.62
C ASN A 195 11.08 -5.84 2.76
N GLU A 196 11.03 -5.38 4.01
CA GLU A 196 10.84 -6.20 5.21
C GLU A 196 9.51 -5.81 5.85
N THR A 197 8.71 -6.80 6.26
CA THR A 197 7.43 -6.56 6.92
C THR A 197 7.42 -7.19 8.31
N PRO A 198 7.99 -6.52 9.33
CA PRO A 198 7.89 -6.95 10.72
C PRO A 198 6.43 -7.10 11.11
N TYR A 199 6.03 -8.23 11.68
CA TYR A 199 4.61 -8.50 11.90
C TYR A 199 4.04 -7.77 13.11
N GLU A 200 4.89 -7.35 14.03
CA GLU A 200 4.47 -6.72 15.27
C GLU A 200 3.64 -5.47 14.99
N ARG A 201 2.63 -5.26 15.84
CA ARG A 201 2.00 -3.95 15.94
C ARG A 201 2.97 -2.97 16.58
N VAL A 202 2.89 -1.71 16.17
CA VAL A 202 3.80 -0.65 16.61
C VAL A 202 3.08 0.36 17.48
N GLU A 203 3.85 1.21 18.15
CA GLU A 203 3.29 2.32 18.91
C GLU A 203 2.51 3.26 17.99
N LYS A 204 1.33 3.68 18.45
CA LYS A 204 0.46 4.57 17.69
C LYS A 204 1.19 5.87 17.37
N GLY A 205 1.21 6.26 16.09
CA GLY A 205 1.91 7.45 15.62
C GLY A 205 3.32 7.19 15.10
N HIS A 206 3.84 5.97 15.28
CA HIS A 206 5.18 5.54 14.89
C HIS A 206 5.15 4.32 13.96
N PRO A 207 4.43 4.36 12.82
CA PRO A 207 4.35 3.23 11.89
C PRO A 207 5.74 2.84 11.36
N THR A 208 5.97 1.57 11.05
CA THR A 208 7.16 1.21 10.27
C THR A 208 6.97 1.62 8.81
N ILE A 209 7.88 2.43 8.27
CA ILE A 209 7.92 2.81 6.86
C ILE A 209 8.72 1.73 6.11
N VAL A 210 8.07 1.10 5.12
CA VAL A 210 8.64 0.04 4.31
C VAL A 210 8.82 0.53 2.88
N ASP A 211 10.06 0.54 2.41
CA ASP A 211 10.40 0.91 1.04
C ASP A 211 10.35 -0.31 0.10
N TYR A 212 9.49 -0.22 -0.93
CA TYR A 212 9.37 -1.16 -2.04
C TYR A 212 9.76 -0.56 -3.40
N PHE A 213 10.39 0.62 -3.46
CA PHE A 213 10.76 1.27 -4.74
C PHE A 213 11.69 0.42 -5.62
N TYR A 214 12.42 -0.52 -5.02
CA TYR A 214 13.38 -1.40 -5.69
C TYR A 214 13.09 -2.89 -5.47
N HIS A 215 11.81 -3.26 -5.31
CA HIS A 215 11.44 -4.65 -5.06
C HIS A 215 11.94 -5.62 -6.15
N GLU A 216 12.09 -5.15 -7.40
CA GLU A 216 12.67 -5.94 -8.49
C GLU A 216 14.13 -6.37 -8.27
N GLU A 217 14.84 -5.72 -7.35
CA GLU A 217 16.25 -5.99 -7.03
C GLU A 217 16.43 -6.95 -5.86
N VAL A 218 15.33 -7.23 -5.14
CA VAL A 218 15.32 -8.21 -4.05
C VAL A 218 15.19 -9.61 -4.65
N ARG A 219 16.29 -10.38 -4.60
CA ARG A 219 16.30 -11.78 -5.06
C ARG A 219 16.21 -12.75 -3.89
N GLY A 220 15.30 -13.72 -3.99
CA GLY A 220 15.16 -14.86 -3.07
C GLY A 220 13.75 -14.98 -2.49
N THR A 221 13.30 -16.21 -2.21
CA THR A 221 11.95 -16.50 -1.68
C THR A 221 11.72 -16.03 -0.24
N ALA A 222 12.75 -15.51 0.42
CA ALA A 222 12.74 -15.17 1.84
C ALA A 222 12.31 -13.72 2.15
N ASN A 223 12.15 -12.84 1.15
CA ASN A 223 11.89 -11.39 1.35
C ASN A 223 12.75 -10.78 2.47
N SER A 224 14.06 -11.08 2.48
CA SER A 224 14.96 -10.72 3.58
C SER A 224 15.34 -9.23 3.62
N GLY A 225 14.68 -8.37 2.86
CA GLY A 225 14.96 -6.93 2.77
C GLY A 225 16.27 -6.49 2.12
N LYS A 226 17.28 -7.38 2.07
CA LYS A 226 18.61 -7.06 1.55
C LYS A 226 18.62 -6.87 0.03
N ARG A 227 18.82 -5.63 -0.41
CA ARG A 227 19.16 -5.30 -1.82
C ARG A 227 20.56 -5.80 -2.15
N ASN A 228 20.78 -6.25 -3.38
CA ASN A 228 22.15 -6.40 -3.90
C ASN A 228 22.66 -5.00 -4.27
N VAL A 229 23.23 -4.28 -3.30
CA VAL A 229 23.95 -3.04 -3.62
C VAL A 229 25.23 -3.45 -4.35
N ILE A 230 25.18 -3.50 -5.69
CA ILE A 230 26.40 -3.53 -6.48
C ILE A 230 26.99 -2.12 -6.33
N HIS A 231 27.92 -1.97 -5.38
CA HIS A 231 28.84 -0.84 -5.42
C HIS A 231 29.54 -0.91 -6.78
N ASN A 232 29.17 -0.02 -7.70
CA ASN A 232 30.00 0.21 -8.86
C ASN A 232 31.22 1.01 -8.36
N PRO A 233 32.45 0.57 -8.66
CA PRO A 233 33.69 1.15 -8.12
C PRO A 233 33.90 2.60 -8.56
#